data_AF-A0A6B5TZG5-F1
#
_entry.id   AF-A0A6B5TZG5-F1
#
_cell.length_a   1.000
_cell.length_b   1.000
_cell.length_c   1.000
_cell.angle_alpha   90.00
_cell.angle_beta   90.00
_cell.angle_gamma   90.00
#
_symmetry.space_group_name_H-M   'P 1'
#
loop_
_entity.id
_entity.type
_entity.pdbx_description
1 polymer ?
#
loop_
_entity_poly.entity_id
_entity_poly.type
_entity_poly.pdbx_seq_one_letter_code
_entity_poly.pdbx_strand_id
1 'polypeptide(L)' 'MNYYLNFKELRAFVTGNAPAKLTHANLCNINLKIPCLTEQDKVSALLKSIDNKMNNQMNRIELLKERKKELLQKMFI' A
#
# COMPACT_ATOMS: atom_id res chain seq x y z
N MET A 1 -0.95 2.06 12.30
CA MET A 1 -0.68 0.60 12.38
C MET A 1 -0.52 -0.09 11.03
N ASN A 2 -1.50 -0.02 10.10
CA ASN A 2 -1.43 -0.74 8.80
C ASN A 2 -0.12 -0.48 8.03
N TYR A 3 0.26 0.78 7.86
CA TYR A 3 1.54 1.15 7.22
C TYR A 3 2.78 0.49 7.82
N TYR A 4 2.85 0.37 9.15
CA TYR A 4 4.02 -0.18 9.84
C TYR A 4 4.20 -1.69 9.57
N LEU A 5 3.09 -2.43 9.48
CA LEU A 5 3.13 -3.87 9.20
C LEU A 5 3.64 -4.17 7.79
N ASN A 6 3.38 -3.29 6.81
CA ASN A 6 3.87 -3.45 5.44
C ASN A 6 5.41 -3.38 5.34
N PHE A 7 6.07 -2.68 6.27
CA PHE A 7 7.53 -2.60 6.31
C PHE A 7 8.18 -3.66 7.23
N LYS A 8 7.38 -4.38 8.02
CA LYS A 8 7.90 -5.43 8.89
C LYS A 8 8.21 -6.67 8.05
N GLU A 9 9.37 -7.28 8.29
CA GLU A 9 9.72 -8.54 7.66
C GLU A 9 8.90 -9.68 8.29
N LEU A 10 7.68 -9.89 7.78
CA LEU A 10 6.79 -10.95 8.23
C LEU A 10 7.20 -12.32 7.68
N ARG A 11 7.95 -12.35 6.57
CA ARG A 11 8.38 -13.59 5.90
C ARG A 11 9.18 -14.51 6.81
N ALA A 12 9.99 -13.96 7.71
CA ALA A 12 10.77 -14.72 8.69
C ALA A 12 9.89 -15.55 9.66
N PHE A 13 8.61 -15.20 9.81
CA PHE A 13 7.66 -15.86 10.70
C PHE A 13 6.69 -16.78 9.96
N VAL A 14 6.73 -16.79 8.62
CA VAL A 14 5.88 -17.64 7.79
C VAL A 14 6.47 -19.05 7.74
N THR A 15 5.61 -20.06 7.84
CA THR A 15 5.98 -21.48 7.86
C THR A 15 5.37 -22.22 6.68
N GLY A 16 6.08 -23.22 6.15
CA GLY A 16 5.63 -24.06 5.04
C GLY A 16 6.07 -23.56 3.67
N ASN A 17 6.44 -24.49 2.78
CA ASN A 17 6.86 -24.20 1.40
C ASN A 17 5.66 -23.88 0.48
N ALA A 18 4.52 -24.56 0.68
CA ALA A 18 3.22 -24.21 0.10
C ALA A 18 2.05 -24.96 0.79
N PRO A 19 0.92 -24.30 1.12
CA PRO A 19 0.76 -22.86 1.20
C PRO A 19 1.53 -22.31 2.42
N ALA A 20 2.15 -21.16 2.23
CA ALA A 20 2.86 -20.46 3.29
C ALA A 20 1.85 -19.97 4.34
N LYS A 21 2.02 -20.37 5.59
CA LYS A 21 1.08 -20.10 6.69
C LYS A 21 1.77 -19.34 7.81
N LEU A 22 1.09 -18.32 8.29
CA LEU A 22 1.47 -17.61 9.51
C LEU A 22 0.55 -18.10 10.64
N THR A 23 1.10 -18.88 11.56
CA THR A 23 0.34 -19.47 12.67
C THR A 23 0.06 -18.43 13.75
N HIS A 24 -0.96 -18.66 14.57
CA HIS A 24 -1.29 -17.80 15.70
C HIS A 24 -0.10 -17.63 16.66
N ALA A 25 0.61 -18.72 16.96
CA ALA A 25 1.80 -18.69 17.81
C ALA A 25 2.90 -17.77 17.23
N ASN A 26 3.12 -17.85 15.91
CA ASN A 26 4.12 -17.02 15.25
C ASN A 26 3.69 -15.55 15.21
N LEU A 27 2.39 -15.25 15.05
CA LEU A 27 1.85 -13.89 15.14
C LEU A 27 2.11 -13.25 16.50
N CYS A 28 1.87 -13.98 17.60
CA CYS A 28 2.09 -13.48 18.95
C CYS A 28 3.58 -13.20 19.25
N ASN A 29 4.50 -13.91 18.57
CA ASN A 29 5.93 -13.72 18.74
C ASN A 29 6.50 -12.52 17.95
N ILE A 30 5.70 -11.84 17.12
CA ILE A 30 6.17 -10.69 16.36
C ILE A 30 6.28 -9.49 17.30
N ASN A 31 7.51 -9.16 17.69
CA ASN A 31 7.76 -7.96 18.46
C ASN A 31 7.58 -6.69 17.61
N LEU A 32 6.63 -5.85 18.02
CA LEU A 32 6.29 -4.58 17.37
C LEU A 32 6.65 -3.43 18.30
N LYS A 33 7.55 -2.55 17.86
CA LYS A 33 7.82 -1.30 18.57
C LYS A 33 6.75 -0.30 18.17
N ILE A 34 5.75 -0.14 19.04
CA ILE A 34 4.60 0.73 18.77
C ILE A 34 4.85 2.09 19.44
N PRO A 35 4.96 3.20 18.67
CA PRO A 35 5.12 4.54 19.22
C PRO A 35 3.82 5.03 19.89
N CYS A 36 3.85 6.19 20.54
CA CYS A 36 2.66 6.73 21.20
C CYS A 36 1.54 7.04 20.19
N LEU A 37 0.28 7.03 20.64
CA LEU A 37 -0.88 7.18 19.77
C LEU A 37 -0.82 8.49 18.95
N THR A 38 -0.43 9.59 19.59
CA THR A 38 -0.27 10.90 18.93
C THR A 38 0.72 10.86 17.76
N GLU A 39 1.83 10.14 17.90
CA GLU A 39 2.81 9.98 16.83
C GLU A 39 2.26 9.08 15.72
N GLN A 40 1.59 7.99 16.09
CA GLN A 40 0.92 7.10 15.13
C GLN A 40 -0.08 7.85 14.26
N ASP A 41 -0.88 8.75 14.83
CA ASP A 41 -1.87 9.53 14.10
C ASP A 41 -1.22 10.51 13.13
N LYS A 42 -0.17 11.22 13.58
CA LYS A 42 0.58 12.15 12.72
C LYS A 42 1.21 11.45 11.53
N VAL A 43 1.91 10.34 11.77
CA VAL A 43 2.56 9.55 10.71
C VAL A 43 1.51 8.93 9.78
N SER A 44 0.43 8.39 10.33
CA SER A 44 -0.69 7.83 9.55
C SER A 44 -1.35 8.88 8.66
N ALA A 45 -1.61 10.09 9.17
CA ALA A 45 -2.18 11.18 8.39
C ALA A 45 -1.26 11.62 7.23
N LEU A 46 0.06 11.70 7.49
CA LEU A 46 1.05 12.02 6.46
C LEU A 46 1.05 10.97 5.35
N LEU A 47 1.16 9.68 5.68
CA LEU A 47 1.20 8.60 4.70
C LEU A 47 -0.11 8.52 3.90
N LYS A 48 -1.27 8.67 4.55
CA LYS A 48 -2.57 8.77 3.86
C LYS A 48 -2.62 9.93 2.86
N SER A 49 -2.05 11.08 3.20
CA SER A 49 -1.99 12.22 2.29
C SER A 49 -1.16 11.89 1.04
N ILE A 50 -0.06 11.17 1.20
CA ILE A 50 0.79 10.71 0.10
C ILE A 50 0.04 9.72 -0.79
N ASP A 51 -0.60 8.71 -0.22
CA ASP A 51 -1.39 7.73 -0.98
C ASP A 51 -2.52 8.40 -1.77
N ASN A 52 -3.23 9.35 -1.16
CA ASN A 52 -4.28 10.10 -1.83
C ASN A 52 -3.73 10.90 -3.02
N LYS A 53 -2.57 11.55 -2.85
CA LYS A 53 -1.91 12.27 -3.96
C LYS A 53 -1.48 11.32 -5.06
N MET A 54 -0.93 10.15 -4.70
CA MET A 54 -0.52 9.13 -5.67
C MET A 54 -1.71 8.59 -6.46
N ASN A 55 -2.82 8.26 -5.79
CA ASN A 55 -4.04 7.80 -6.44
C ASN A 55 -4.62 8.86 -7.39
N ASN A 56 -4.65 10.13 -6.97
CA ASN A 56 -5.08 11.23 -7.84
C ASN A 56 -4.19 11.37 -9.09
N GLN A 57 -2.88 11.19 -8.95
CA GLN A 57 -1.94 11.20 -10.08
C GLN A 57 -2.17 10.01 -11.01
N MET A 58 -2.37 8.81 -10.47
CA MET A 58 -2.68 7.60 -11.26
C MET A 58 -3.98 7.77 -12.05
N ASN A 59 -5.05 8.27 -11.42
CA ASN A 59 -6.33 8.54 -12.08
C ASN A 59 -6.17 9.57 -13.21
N ARG A 60 -5.36 10.62 -12.98
CA ARG A 60 -5.07 11.63 -14.02
C ARG A 60 -4.33 11.02 -15.21
N ILE A 61 -3.35 10.15 -14.94
CA ILE A 61 -2.61 9.46 -16.00
C ILE A 61 -3.55 8.57 -16.83
N GLU A 62 -4.45 7.84 -16.17
CA GLU A 62 -5.42 6.99 -16.84
C GLU A 62 -6.36 7.79 -17.74
N LEU A 63 -6.93 8.88 -17.23
CA LEU A 63 -7.79 9.78 -18.00
C LEU A 63 -7.05 10.40 -19.20
N LEU A 64 -5.78 10.78 -19.03
CA LEU A 64 -4.97 11.32 -20.13
C LEU A 64 -4.67 10.27 -21.20
N LYS A 65 -4.45 9.01 -20.81
CA LYS A 65 -4.27 7.89 -21.75
C LYS A 65 -5.55 7.64 -22.55
N GLU A 66 -6.71 7.65 -21.90
CA GLU A 66 -8.01 7.50 -22.55
C GLU A 66 -8.27 8.64 -23.54
N ARG A 67 -8.13 9.89 -23.11
CA ARG A 67 -8.27 11.07 -23.98
C ARG A 67 -7.33 11.03 -25.17
N LYS A 68 -6.06 10.65 -24.97
CA LYS A 68 -5.10 10.51 -26.07
C LYS A 68 -5.58 9.48 -27.09
N LYS A 69 -6.11 8.35 -26.64
CA LYS A 69 -6.65 7.29 -27.51
C LYS A 69 -7.82 7.81 -28.34
N GLU A 70 -8.79 8.47 -27.71
CA GLU A 70 -9.96 9.04 -28.39
C GLU A 70 -9.57 10.11 -29.44
N LEU A 71 -8.65 11.02 -29.08
CA LEU A 71 -8.19 12.06 -29.99
C LEU A 71 -7.50 11.45 -31.21
N LEU A 72 -6.64 10.45 -31.01
CA LEU A 72 -5.99 9.75 -32.12
C LEU A 72 -7.00 9.05 -33.03
N GLN A 73 -8.04 8.41 -32.48
CA GLN A 73 -9.10 7.81 -33.29
C GLN A 73 -9.83 8.85 -34.16
N LYS A 74 -10.10 10.04 -33.60
CA LYS A 74 -10.73 11.15 -34.33
C LYS A 74 -9.83 11.80 -35.39
N MET A 75 -8.52 11.54 -35.40
CA MET A 75 -7.60 12.10 -36.41
C MET A 75 -7.57 11.31 -37.72
N PHE A 76 -8.03 10.06 -37.71
CA PHE A 76 -8.00 9.16 -38.87
C PHE A 76 -9.40 8.80 -39.39
N ILE A 77 -10.42 9.54 -38.97
CA ILE A 77 -11.79 9.58 -39.49
C ILE A 77 -11.98 10.96 -40.12
#